data_AF-A0A4Q6BQ43-F1
#
_entry.id   AF-A0A4Q6BQ43-F1
#
_cell.length_a   1.000
_cell.length_b   1.000
_cell.length_c   1.000
_cell.angle_alpha   90.00
_cell.angle_beta   90.00
_cell.angle_gamma   90.00
#
_symmetry.space_group_name_H-M   'P 1'
#
loop_
_entity.id
_entity.type
_entity.pdbx_description
1 polymer ?
#
loop_
_entity_poly.entity_id
_entity_poly.type
_entity_poly.pdbx_seq_one_letter_code
_entity_poly.pdbx_strand_id
1 'polypeptide(L)'
;DGAKDSRTGAYKLTDYELEARLTSAFWKSSPDVEGLAVAASGTLKTPAGLKAEIKRILDSPKARDTMWNFYYQWLGVSRLPINGYSSGAGFDAFASPYTAAQLNNSFRDAVMKDGRQYLEYLTFTQPSNLEALFRSPLIFTTDATVASIYGVSARANDTAPPVTDAGGHYNGLLTRQFLTQQKPSNNGDINHILRGVFLMTNIIGKELGLPANFADQQQAGIAIPSSASTRFEVNAKTGIGSCISCHSSINPAGYALGNYDSLGRYITMEKRFRPDNGGTLVATNAVDATTALFLNGKSYQISDTKTLTDALFTSGVVYQGFANYYFQYVFGRAPVSGPDQQLLEELKQNLKTKTIREALQALGESALFSLAQTADL
;
A
#
# COMPACT_ATOMS: atom_id res chain seq x y z
N ASP A 1 37.08 -13.11 4.17
CA ASP A 1 37.69 -13.60 5.44
C ASP A 1 36.78 -13.41 6.66
N GLY A 2 35.46 -13.33 6.49
CA GLY A 2 34.51 -13.26 7.59
C GLY A 2 34.57 -14.50 8.50
N ALA A 3 34.59 -14.28 9.82
CA ALA A 3 34.48 -15.35 10.80
C ALA A 3 33.08 -15.98 10.74
N LYS A 4 33.01 -17.32 10.78
CA LYS A 4 31.74 -18.06 10.83
C LYS A 4 31.08 -17.87 12.20
N ASP A 5 29.86 -17.34 12.24
CA ASP A 5 29.06 -17.25 13.46
C ASP A 5 28.66 -18.68 13.89
N SER A 6 29.03 -19.04 15.11
CA SER A 6 28.87 -20.39 15.64
C SER A 6 27.42 -20.77 15.97
N ARG A 7 26.51 -19.80 16.03
CA ARG A 7 25.08 -20.02 16.36
C ARG A 7 24.25 -20.28 15.11
N THR A 8 24.65 -19.68 13.99
CA THR A 8 23.87 -19.66 12.73
C THR A 8 24.57 -20.36 11.58
N GLY A 9 25.89 -20.56 11.66
CA GLY A 9 26.69 -21.07 10.54
C GLY A 9 26.92 -20.06 9.41
N ALA A 10 26.42 -18.83 9.55
CA ALA A 10 26.56 -17.71 8.62
C ALA A 10 27.93 -17.01 8.78
N TYR A 11 28.38 -16.28 7.76
CA TYR A 11 29.65 -15.54 7.82
C TYR A 11 29.40 -14.11 8.28
N LYS A 12 30.15 -13.62 9.27
CA LYS A 12 30.06 -12.21 9.66
C LYS A 12 30.63 -11.33 8.54
N LEU A 13 29.87 -10.32 8.13
CA LEU A 13 30.30 -9.36 7.12
C LEU A 13 31.50 -8.55 7.64
N THR A 14 32.44 -8.27 6.74
CA THR A 14 33.44 -7.22 6.93
C THR A 14 32.76 -5.84 6.93
N ASP A 15 33.46 -4.81 7.42
CA ASP A 15 32.89 -3.46 7.48
C ASP A 15 32.55 -2.91 6.08
N TYR A 16 33.35 -3.23 5.05
CA TYR A 16 33.04 -2.87 3.67
C TYR A 16 31.77 -3.57 3.14
N GLU A 17 31.62 -4.86 3.42
CA GLU A 17 30.44 -5.61 3.01
C GLU A 17 29.19 -5.17 3.79
N LEU A 18 29.32 -4.83 5.07
CA LEU A 18 28.25 -4.28 5.89
C LEU A 18 27.81 -2.90 5.37
N GLU A 19 28.75 -2.01 5.07
CA GLU A 19 28.46 -0.70 4.48
C GLU A 19 27.75 -0.82 3.12
N ALA A 20 28.23 -1.73 2.25
CA ALA A 20 27.58 -2.03 0.99
C ALA A 20 26.15 -2.56 1.19
N ARG A 21 25.93 -3.41 2.21
CA ARG A 21 24.59 -3.91 2.55
C ARG A 21 23.68 -2.81 3.08
N LEU A 22 24.18 -1.93 3.96
CA LEU A 22 23.41 -0.80 4.51
C LEU A 22 22.95 0.15 3.40
N THR A 23 23.86 0.54 2.50
CA THR A 23 23.56 1.43 1.39
C THR A 23 22.69 0.76 0.31
N SER A 24 22.87 -0.54 0.06
CA SER A 24 21.94 -1.31 -0.78
C SER A 24 20.52 -1.40 -0.16
N ALA A 25 20.42 -1.57 1.16
CA ALA A 25 19.14 -1.66 1.86
C ALA A 25 18.39 -0.33 1.87
N PHE A 26 19.08 0.77 2.22
CA PHE A 26 18.45 2.05 2.51
C PHE A 26 18.58 3.10 1.41
N TRP A 27 19.52 2.95 0.46
CA TRP A 27 19.67 3.84 -0.69
C TRP A 27 19.47 3.18 -2.04
N LYS A 28 19.44 1.83 -2.09
CA LYS A 28 19.49 1.06 -3.35
C LYS A 28 20.66 1.51 -4.26
N SER A 29 21.79 1.87 -3.64
CA SER A 29 23.00 2.32 -4.33
C SER A 29 24.26 1.79 -3.66
N SER A 30 25.41 2.01 -4.31
CA SER A 30 26.73 1.78 -3.72
C SER A 30 27.02 2.79 -2.57
N PRO A 31 27.98 2.45 -1.68
CA PRO A 31 28.52 3.38 -0.69
C PRO A 31 29.08 4.66 -1.29
N ASP A 32 28.96 5.76 -0.57
CA ASP A 32 29.65 7.00 -0.89
C ASP A 32 31.05 7.04 -0.27
N VAL A 33 31.82 8.08 -0.57
CA VAL A 33 33.22 8.22 -0.08
C VAL A 33 33.28 8.24 1.46
N GLU A 34 32.29 8.86 2.10
CA GLU A 34 32.20 8.90 3.56
C GLU A 34 31.93 7.52 4.16
N GLY A 35 30.95 6.79 3.62
CA GLY A 35 30.65 5.41 4.03
C GLY A 35 31.84 4.48 3.85
N LEU A 36 32.58 4.59 2.73
CA LEU A 36 33.82 3.83 2.52
C LEU A 36 34.91 4.18 3.55
N ALA A 37 35.00 5.44 3.97
CA ALA A 37 35.95 5.85 5.02
C ALA A 37 35.55 5.30 6.40
N VAL A 38 34.25 5.27 6.72
CA VAL A 38 33.71 4.66 7.95
C VAL A 38 33.95 3.16 7.97
N ALA A 39 33.80 2.47 6.83
CA ALA A 39 34.14 1.07 6.70
C ALA A 39 35.65 0.82 6.87
N ALA A 40 36.49 1.66 6.26
CA ALA A 40 37.95 1.57 6.36
C ALA A 40 38.48 1.73 7.80
N SER A 41 37.83 2.56 8.62
CA SER A 41 38.24 2.79 10.01
C SER A 41 37.88 1.65 10.97
N GLY A 42 37.12 0.64 10.53
CA GLY A 42 36.69 -0.47 11.38
C GLY A 42 35.60 -0.11 12.39
N THR A 43 34.98 1.07 12.25
CA THR A 43 34.08 1.65 13.25
C THR A 43 32.70 1.01 13.25
N LEU A 44 32.29 0.36 12.14
CA LEU A 44 31.01 -0.35 12.02
C LEU A 44 30.92 -1.59 12.92
N LYS A 45 32.06 -2.08 13.43
CA LYS A 45 32.08 -3.17 14.44
C LYS A 45 31.56 -2.73 15.80
N THR A 46 31.51 -1.43 16.07
CA THR A 46 31.04 -0.90 17.35
C THR A 46 29.55 -0.54 17.25
N PRO A 47 28.74 -0.80 18.29
CA PRO A 47 27.33 -0.42 18.28
C PRO A 47 27.12 1.08 18.05
N ALA A 48 27.98 1.93 18.61
CA ALA A 48 27.91 3.38 18.45
C ALA A 48 28.23 3.82 17.01
N GLY A 49 29.27 3.23 16.41
CA GLY A 49 29.67 3.51 15.02
C GLY A 49 28.61 3.08 14.01
N LEU A 50 28.09 1.86 14.15
CA LEU A 50 27.03 1.33 13.30
C LEU A 50 25.77 2.21 13.37
N LYS A 51 25.35 2.58 14.58
CA LYS A 51 24.20 3.46 14.79
C LYS A 51 24.39 4.84 14.16
N ALA A 52 25.58 5.41 14.27
CA ALA A 52 25.89 6.71 13.66
C ALA A 52 25.81 6.64 12.13
N GLU A 53 26.33 5.57 11.52
CA GLU A 53 26.29 5.40 10.07
C GLU A 53 24.88 5.16 9.55
N ILE A 54 24.11 4.28 10.19
CA ILE A 54 22.70 4.06 9.81
C ILE A 54 21.90 5.36 9.90
N LYS A 55 22.14 6.17 10.95
CA LYS A 55 21.49 7.48 11.10
C LYS A 55 21.85 8.41 9.94
N ARG A 56 23.14 8.51 9.57
CA ARG A 56 23.62 9.30 8.43
C ARG A 56 22.93 8.89 7.13
N ILE A 57 22.88 7.59 6.88
CA ILE A 57 22.21 6.99 5.72
C ILE A 57 20.72 7.37 5.71
N LEU A 58 20.00 7.18 6.82
CA LEU A 58 18.56 7.46 6.93
C LEU A 58 18.20 8.96 6.96
N ASP A 59 19.14 9.84 7.29
CA ASP A 59 18.95 11.30 7.21
C ASP A 59 19.08 11.85 5.78
N SER A 60 19.65 11.08 4.86
CA SER A 60 19.91 11.53 3.50
C SER A 60 18.64 11.65 2.63
N PRO A 61 18.66 12.52 1.59
CA PRO A 61 17.62 12.54 0.57
C PRO A 61 17.41 11.18 -0.13
N LYS A 62 18.49 10.42 -0.36
CA LYS A 62 18.44 9.09 -0.98
C LYS A 62 17.58 8.11 -0.19
N ALA A 63 17.61 8.17 1.14
CA ALA A 63 16.75 7.33 1.98
C ALA A 63 15.27 7.68 1.83
N ARG A 64 14.93 8.96 1.65
CA ARG A 64 13.55 9.39 1.37
C ARG A 64 13.05 8.85 0.03
N ASP A 65 13.85 8.99 -1.02
CA ASP A 65 13.51 8.46 -2.35
C ASP A 65 13.41 6.93 -2.37
N THR A 66 14.31 6.24 -1.67
CA THR A 66 14.28 4.78 -1.54
C THR A 66 13.04 4.32 -0.79
N MET A 67 12.68 5.01 0.29
CA MET A 67 11.48 4.68 1.06
C MET A 67 10.20 4.95 0.26
N TRP A 68 10.16 6.03 -0.54
CA TRP A 68 9.08 6.24 -1.50
C TRP A 68 9.00 5.09 -2.51
N ASN A 69 10.14 4.65 -3.06
CA ASN A 69 10.19 3.53 -3.98
C ASN A 69 9.67 2.23 -3.32
N PHE A 70 10.02 1.97 -2.06
CA PHE A 70 9.45 0.88 -1.29
C PHE A 70 7.92 1.00 -1.19
N TYR A 71 7.38 2.13 -0.72
CA TYR A 71 5.93 2.32 -0.59
C TYR A 71 5.22 2.16 -1.93
N TYR A 72 5.79 2.70 -3.01
CA TYR A 72 5.26 2.59 -4.36
C TYR A 72 5.13 1.13 -4.83
N GLN A 73 6.12 0.28 -4.50
CA GLN A 73 6.09 -1.15 -4.80
C GLN A 73 5.19 -1.93 -3.85
N TRP A 74 5.30 -1.71 -2.53
CA TRP A 74 4.51 -2.39 -1.51
C TRP A 74 3.02 -2.14 -1.69
N LEU A 75 2.61 -0.92 -1.99
CA LEU A 75 1.20 -0.58 -2.23
C LEU A 75 0.75 -0.89 -3.67
N GLY A 76 1.64 -1.45 -4.50
CA GLY A 76 1.32 -1.83 -5.87
C GLY A 76 0.91 -0.64 -6.75
N VAL A 77 1.39 0.56 -6.46
CA VAL A 77 0.94 1.80 -7.12
C VAL A 77 1.28 1.81 -8.61
N SER A 78 2.37 1.13 -9.02
CA SER A 78 2.70 0.90 -10.43
C SER A 78 1.68 0.07 -11.19
N ARG A 79 0.95 -0.80 -10.47
CA ARG A 79 -0.07 -1.69 -11.02
C ARG A 79 -1.47 -1.10 -10.91
N LEU A 80 -1.65 -0.08 -10.06
CA LEU A 80 -2.87 0.69 -10.05
C LEU A 80 -3.00 1.31 -11.44
N PRO A 81 -4.12 1.10 -12.14
CA PRO A 81 -4.28 1.58 -13.50
C PRO A 81 -4.62 3.08 -13.47
N ILE A 82 -3.76 3.89 -12.86
CA ILE A 82 -3.79 5.35 -12.89
C ILE A 82 -3.28 5.84 -14.26
N ASN A 83 -3.44 5.06 -15.34
CA ASN A 83 -3.02 5.33 -16.73
C ASN A 83 -4.25 5.38 -17.65
N GLY A 84 -4.56 6.58 -18.18
CA GLY A 84 -5.80 6.95 -18.87
C GLY A 84 -7.01 7.12 -17.94
N TYR A 85 -7.66 8.29 -17.96
CA TYR A 85 -9.08 8.34 -17.58
C TYR A 85 -9.88 7.80 -18.76
N SER A 86 -10.95 7.06 -18.46
CA SER A 86 -11.88 6.64 -19.49
C SER A 86 -12.47 7.88 -20.17
N SER A 87 -12.85 7.76 -21.43
CA SER A 87 -13.46 8.84 -22.19
C SER A 87 -14.84 8.41 -22.68
N GLY A 88 -15.78 9.34 -22.74
CA GLY A 88 -17.12 9.10 -23.28
C GLY A 88 -18.21 9.45 -22.28
N ALA A 89 -19.43 9.58 -22.79
CA ALA A 89 -20.53 10.22 -22.08
C ALA A 89 -20.89 9.55 -20.73
N GLY A 90 -20.73 8.22 -20.61
CA GLY A 90 -20.93 7.52 -19.33
C GLY A 90 -19.91 7.92 -18.26
N PHE A 91 -18.65 8.04 -18.64
CA PHE A 91 -17.60 8.50 -17.73
C PHE A 91 -17.75 9.98 -17.42
N ASP A 92 -18.06 10.82 -18.42
CA ASP A 92 -18.26 12.25 -18.20
C ASP A 92 -19.43 12.52 -17.23
N ALA A 93 -20.52 11.78 -17.37
CA ALA A 93 -21.66 11.84 -16.45
C ALA A 93 -21.28 11.38 -15.03
N PHE A 94 -20.47 10.34 -14.90
CA PHE A 94 -19.93 9.87 -13.62
C PHE A 94 -18.97 10.88 -12.98
N ALA A 95 -18.06 11.44 -13.76
CA ALA A 95 -16.98 12.31 -13.32
C ALA A 95 -17.47 13.70 -12.90
N SER A 96 -18.67 14.10 -13.33
CA SER A 96 -19.32 15.35 -12.94
C SER A 96 -19.19 15.62 -11.43
N PRO A 97 -18.81 16.85 -11.02
CA PRO A 97 -18.70 18.06 -11.85
C PRO A 97 -17.34 18.24 -12.56
N TYR A 98 -16.44 17.26 -12.50
CA TYR A 98 -15.10 17.41 -13.06
C TYR A 98 -15.09 17.23 -14.57
N THR A 99 -14.41 18.16 -15.25
CA THR A 99 -14.21 18.12 -16.70
C THR A 99 -13.01 17.24 -17.07
N ALA A 100 -12.95 16.78 -18.32
CA ALA A 100 -11.78 16.10 -18.86
C ALA A 100 -10.50 16.97 -18.78
N ALA A 101 -10.64 18.29 -18.84
CA ALA A 101 -9.52 19.22 -18.68
C ALA A 101 -8.96 19.24 -17.24
N GLN A 102 -9.81 19.00 -16.23
CA GLN A 102 -9.38 18.85 -14.84
C GLN A 102 -8.84 17.46 -14.56
N LEU A 103 -9.48 16.41 -15.09
CA LEU A 103 -9.04 15.03 -14.93
C LEU A 103 -7.97 14.66 -15.97
N ASN A 104 -6.82 15.32 -15.89
CA ASN A 104 -5.70 15.18 -16.82
C ASN A 104 -4.47 14.53 -16.13
N ASN A 105 -3.30 14.57 -16.80
CA ASN A 105 -2.05 14.06 -16.24
C ASN A 105 -1.56 14.85 -15.02
N SER A 106 -1.68 16.18 -15.00
CA SER A 106 -1.30 17.01 -13.85
C SER A 106 -2.14 16.70 -12.60
N PHE A 107 -3.44 16.40 -12.77
CA PHE A 107 -4.27 15.93 -11.66
C PHE A 107 -3.76 14.59 -11.09
N ARG A 108 -3.27 13.68 -11.94
CA ARG A 108 -2.68 12.42 -11.48
C ARG A 108 -1.38 12.64 -10.73
N ASP A 109 -0.53 13.53 -11.25
CA ASP A 109 0.70 13.93 -10.56
C ASP A 109 0.38 14.53 -9.20
N ALA A 110 -0.70 15.31 -9.09
CA ALA A 110 -1.17 15.86 -7.82
C ALA A 110 -1.69 14.79 -6.84
N VAL A 111 -2.46 13.80 -7.30
CA VAL A 111 -2.90 12.65 -6.49
C VAL A 111 -1.70 11.87 -5.96
N MET A 112 -0.72 11.60 -6.83
CA MET A 112 0.50 10.89 -6.47
C MET A 112 1.36 11.70 -5.49
N LYS A 113 1.45 13.02 -5.69
CA LYS A 113 2.16 13.94 -4.81
C LYS A 113 1.53 13.98 -3.42
N ASP A 114 0.20 14.04 -3.32
CA ASP A 114 -0.53 13.97 -2.04
C ASP A 114 -0.23 12.67 -1.28
N GLY A 115 -0.22 11.52 -1.98
CA GLY A 115 0.15 10.23 -1.41
C GLY A 115 1.61 10.16 -0.95
N ARG A 116 2.55 10.65 -1.78
CA ARG A 116 3.98 10.69 -1.44
C ARG A 116 4.24 11.58 -0.24
N GLN A 117 3.69 12.79 -0.20
CA GLN A 117 3.86 13.71 0.92
C GLN A 117 3.29 13.12 2.23
N TYR A 118 2.15 12.44 2.18
CA TYR A 118 1.58 11.73 3.33
C TYR A 118 2.56 10.69 3.91
N LEU A 119 3.08 9.81 3.05
CA LEU A 119 3.97 8.72 3.44
C LEU A 119 5.33 9.26 3.94
N GLU A 120 5.91 10.24 3.25
CA GLU A 120 7.17 10.86 3.65
C GLU A 120 7.04 11.64 4.95
N TYR A 121 5.94 12.37 5.14
CA TYR A 121 5.70 13.14 6.34
C TYR A 121 5.65 12.23 7.57
N LEU A 122 4.83 11.17 7.54
CA LEU A 122 4.69 10.24 8.67
C LEU A 122 5.91 9.34 8.90
N THR A 123 6.79 9.21 7.91
CA THR A 123 8.03 8.43 8.07
C THR A 123 9.18 9.28 8.58
N PHE A 124 9.39 10.48 8.01
CA PHE A 124 10.63 11.24 8.21
C PHE A 124 10.43 12.61 8.89
N THR A 125 9.33 13.31 8.61
CA THR A 125 9.11 14.69 9.11
C THR A 125 8.47 14.68 10.49
N GLN A 126 7.46 13.84 10.67
CA GLN A 126 6.86 13.49 11.95
C GLN A 126 6.90 11.96 12.08
N PRO A 127 8.06 11.37 12.42
CA PRO A 127 8.21 9.92 12.51
C PRO A 127 7.13 9.30 13.38
N SER A 128 6.36 8.40 12.77
CA SER A 128 5.19 7.78 13.36
C SER A 128 5.26 6.26 13.19
N ASN A 129 4.49 5.51 13.97
CA ASN A 129 4.41 4.05 13.86
C ASN A 129 3.54 3.61 12.68
N LEU A 130 3.56 2.32 12.35
CA LEU A 130 2.80 1.78 11.22
C LEU A 130 1.29 1.96 11.39
N GLU A 131 0.78 1.92 12.62
CA GLU A 131 -0.65 2.13 12.89
C GLU A 131 -1.10 3.56 12.60
N ALA A 132 -0.29 4.55 12.94
CA ALA A 132 -0.56 5.95 12.60
C ALA A 132 -0.64 6.17 11.08
N LEU A 133 0.13 5.43 10.27
CA LEU A 133 0.00 5.45 8.81
C LEU A 133 -1.38 5.01 8.34
N PHE A 134 -2.06 4.11 9.05
CA PHE A 134 -3.40 3.64 8.67
C PHE A 134 -4.53 4.40 9.34
N ARG A 135 -4.23 5.34 10.24
CA ARG A 135 -5.21 6.09 11.03
C ARG A 135 -5.12 7.61 10.90
N SER A 136 -4.05 8.11 10.29
CA SER A 136 -3.82 9.54 10.16
C SER A 136 -4.76 10.15 9.10
N PRO A 137 -5.60 11.15 9.46
CA PRO A 137 -6.54 11.79 8.54
C PRO A 137 -5.93 12.94 7.73
N LEU A 138 -4.60 13.10 7.79
CA LEU A 138 -3.90 14.24 7.21
C LEU A 138 -3.92 14.21 5.67
N ILE A 139 -4.24 15.33 5.04
CA ILE A 139 -4.30 15.54 3.59
C ILE A 139 -3.28 16.62 3.19
N PHE A 140 -2.56 16.37 2.09
CA PHE A 140 -1.37 17.10 1.68
C PHE A 140 -1.50 17.77 0.31
N THR A 141 -2.63 17.66 -0.39
CA THR A 141 -2.75 18.26 -1.72
C THR A 141 -2.72 19.79 -1.73
N THR A 142 -2.02 20.34 -2.73
CA THR A 142 -2.10 21.76 -3.16
C THR A 142 -3.00 21.95 -4.38
N ASP A 143 -3.46 20.85 -5.00
CA ASP A 143 -4.35 20.88 -6.16
C ASP A 143 -5.81 20.98 -5.73
N ALA A 144 -6.54 21.93 -6.32
CA ALA A 144 -7.92 22.23 -5.96
C ALA A 144 -8.91 21.10 -6.31
N THR A 145 -8.65 20.34 -7.38
CA THR A 145 -9.52 19.21 -7.80
C THR A 145 -9.34 18.02 -6.86
N VAL A 146 -8.10 17.70 -6.49
CA VAL A 146 -7.82 16.68 -5.47
C VAL A 146 -8.41 17.11 -4.11
N ALA A 147 -8.27 18.38 -3.74
CA ALA A 147 -8.81 18.90 -2.49
C ALA A 147 -10.34 18.79 -2.44
N SER A 148 -11.04 19.09 -3.55
CA SER A 148 -12.50 18.97 -3.62
C SER A 148 -12.99 17.52 -3.55
N ILE A 149 -12.21 16.54 -4.04
CA ILE A 149 -12.52 15.11 -3.86
C ILE A 149 -12.49 14.74 -2.39
N TYR A 150 -11.49 15.23 -1.66
CA TYR A 150 -11.39 15.05 -0.22
C TYR A 150 -12.40 15.90 0.60
N GLY A 151 -13.06 16.87 -0.03
CA GLY A 151 -13.96 17.80 0.67
C GLY A 151 -13.23 18.79 1.58
N VAL A 152 -11.99 19.16 1.24
CA VAL A 152 -11.15 20.10 2.00
C VAL A 152 -10.67 21.26 1.13
N SER A 153 -10.14 22.31 1.76
CA SER A 153 -9.43 23.37 1.06
C SER A 153 -8.02 22.89 0.65
N ALA A 154 -7.60 23.26 -0.56
CA ALA A 154 -6.23 23.01 -1.00
C ALA A 154 -5.22 23.75 -0.12
N ARG A 155 -4.07 23.12 0.15
CA ARG A 155 -2.96 23.77 0.85
C ARG A 155 -2.38 24.88 -0.03
N ALA A 156 -1.95 25.97 0.60
CA ALA A 156 -1.36 27.10 -0.11
C ALA A 156 -0.05 26.74 -0.85
N ASN A 157 0.72 25.79 -0.29
CA ASN A 157 1.96 25.27 -0.86
C ASN A 157 2.37 23.97 -0.12
N ASP A 158 3.49 23.38 -0.54
CA ASP A 158 4.00 22.11 0.00
C ASP A 158 4.50 22.17 1.45
N THR A 159 4.71 23.36 2.02
CA THR A 159 5.18 23.54 3.41
C THR A 159 4.07 23.96 4.37
N ALA A 160 2.90 24.39 3.87
CA ALA A 160 1.73 24.70 4.68
C ALA A 160 1.29 23.47 5.50
N PRO A 161 0.73 23.62 6.72
CA PRO A 161 0.26 22.47 7.49
C PRO A 161 -0.73 21.59 6.70
N PRO A 162 -0.73 20.26 6.91
CA PRO A 162 -1.75 19.38 6.33
C PRO A 162 -3.14 19.72 6.89
N VAL A 163 -4.16 19.36 6.13
CA VAL A 163 -5.58 19.55 6.50
C VAL A 163 -6.24 18.21 6.79
N THR A 164 -7.46 18.22 7.32
CA THR A 164 -8.25 17.01 7.61
C THR A 164 -9.67 17.21 7.11
N ASP A 165 -10.32 16.14 6.66
CA ASP A 165 -11.73 16.21 6.29
C ASP A 165 -12.63 16.25 7.53
N ALA A 166 -13.62 17.15 7.54
CA ALA A 166 -14.53 17.28 8.68
C ALA A 166 -15.49 16.08 8.82
N GLY A 167 -15.73 15.34 7.72
CA GLY A 167 -16.58 14.16 7.70
C GLY A 167 -15.94 12.89 8.29
N GLY A 168 -14.61 12.88 8.48
CA GLY A 168 -13.87 11.72 8.99
C GLY A 168 -13.88 10.50 8.04
N HIS A 169 -14.18 10.73 6.76
CA HIS A 169 -14.21 9.72 5.70
C HIS A 169 -12.81 9.37 5.21
N TYR A 170 -11.85 10.29 5.31
CA TYR A 170 -10.48 10.08 4.84
C TYR A 170 -9.54 9.89 6.02
N ASN A 171 -9.66 8.73 6.66
CA ASN A 171 -9.15 8.46 8.00
C ASN A 171 -7.86 7.62 8.05
N GLY A 172 -7.12 7.53 6.96
CA GLY A 172 -5.86 6.77 6.92
C GLY A 172 -5.45 6.30 5.54
N LEU A 173 -4.32 5.57 5.46
CA LEU A 173 -3.74 5.06 4.22
C LEU A 173 -4.77 4.45 3.25
N LEU A 174 -5.63 3.54 3.74
CA LEU A 174 -6.60 2.82 2.89
C LEU A 174 -7.69 3.69 2.26
N THR A 175 -7.82 4.94 2.72
CA THR A 175 -8.83 5.90 2.24
C THR A 175 -8.25 6.94 1.29
N ARG A 176 -6.93 6.95 1.10
CA ARG A 176 -6.23 7.96 0.28
C ARG A 176 -6.60 7.79 -1.18
N GLN A 177 -6.81 8.90 -1.88
CA GLN A 177 -7.23 8.91 -3.28
C GLN A 177 -6.27 8.11 -4.16
N PHE A 178 -4.96 8.19 -3.95
CA PHE A 178 -3.99 7.43 -4.75
C PHE A 178 -4.13 5.90 -4.63
N LEU A 179 -4.87 5.38 -3.64
CA LEU A 179 -5.20 3.96 -3.48
C LEU A 179 -6.66 3.63 -3.78
N THR A 180 -7.59 4.52 -3.42
CA THR A 180 -9.03 4.29 -3.64
C THR A 180 -9.44 4.57 -5.08
N GLN A 181 -8.77 5.52 -5.74
CA GLN A 181 -8.90 5.76 -7.17
C GLN A 181 -8.37 4.54 -7.94
N GLN A 182 -9.18 4.07 -8.88
CA GLN A 182 -8.81 3.00 -9.79
C GLN A 182 -9.18 3.44 -11.19
N LYS A 183 -8.65 2.76 -12.23
CA LYS A 183 -9.12 3.00 -13.59
C LYS A 183 -10.64 2.78 -13.59
N PRO A 184 -11.42 3.83 -13.81
CA PRO A 184 -12.86 3.68 -13.86
C PRO A 184 -13.16 2.82 -15.09
N SER A 185 -14.19 1.97 -15.01
CA SER A 185 -14.80 1.46 -16.24
C SER A 185 -15.25 2.66 -17.11
N ASN A 186 -15.68 2.41 -18.34
CA ASN A 186 -16.26 3.49 -19.16
C ASN A 186 -17.48 4.17 -18.50
N ASN A 187 -18.00 3.62 -17.41
CA ASN A 187 -19.16 4.12 -16.66
C ASN A 187 -18.84 4.54 -15.21
N GLY A 188 -17.55 4.54 -14.82
CA GLY A 188 -17.16 4.90 -13.45
C GLY A 188 -17.40 3.83 -12.39
N ASP A 189 -17.61 2.57 -12.81
CA ASP A 189 -17.96 1.48 -11.90
C ASP A 189 -16.86 1.22 -10.88
N ILE A 190 -17.27 0.87 -9.65
CA ILE A 190 -16.38 0.47 -8.57
C ILE A 190 -15.84 -0.93 -8.86
N ASN A 191 -14.52 -1.08 -8.89
CA ASN A 191 -13.88 -2.38 -9.09
C ASN A 191 -13.57 -3.06 -7.75
N HIS A 192 -14.60 -3.65 -7.14
CA HIS A 192 -14.49 -4.37 -5.86
C HIS A 192 -13.45 -5.49 -5.91
N ILE A 193 -13.34 -6.19 -7.05
CA ILE A 193 -12.39 -7.30 -7.20
C ILE A 193 -10.95 -6.79 -7.05
N LEU A 194 -10.56 -5.74 -7.79
CA LEU A 194 -9.19 -5.23 -7.71
C LEU A 194 -8.87 -4.60 -6.34
N ARG A 195 -9.85 -3.98 -5.67
CA ARG A 195 -9.70 -3.53 -4.28
C ARG A 195 -9.47 -4.68 -3.32
N GLY A 196 -10.24 -5.75 -3.49
CA GLY A 196 -10.07 -6.99 -2.74
C GLY A 196 -8.70 -7.60 -2.96
N VAL A 197 -8.23 -7.68 -4.21
CA VAL A 197 -6.88 -8.15 -4.52
C VAL A 197 -5.85 -7.29 -3.81
N PHE A 198 -5.89 -5.96 -3.96
CA PHE A 198 -4.97 -5.04 -3.27
C PHE A 198 -4.93 -5.28 -1.75
N LEU A 199 -6.10 -5.34 -1.10
CA LEU A 199 -6.15 -5.54 0.34
C LEU A 199 -5.59 -6.91 0.75
N MET A 200 -5.94 -7.96 0.02
CA MET A 200 -5.49 -9.33 0.31
C MET A 200 -3.98 -9.51 0.08
N THR A 201 -3.44 -8.98 -1.01
CA THR A 201 -2.04 -9.22 -1.39
C THR A 201 -1.06 -8.22 -0.78
N ASN A 202 -1.41 -6.93 -0.77
CA ASN A 202 -0.48 -5.88 -0.38
C ASN A 202 -0.56 -5.56 1.11
N ILE A 203 -1.77 -5.59 1.69
CA ILE A 203 -1.98 -5.22 3.10
C ILE A 203 -1.97 -6.45 4.00
N ILE A 204 -2.76 -7.47 3.68
CA ILE A 204 -2.86 -8.70 4.47
C ILE A 204 -1.65 -9.62 4.20
N GLY A 205 -1.00 -9.50 3.03
CA GLY A 205 0.17 -10.31 2.67
C GLY A 205 -0.16 -11.76 2.31
N LYS A 206 -1.40 -12.03 1.88
CA LYS A 206 -1.82 -13.35 1.43
C LYS A 206 -1.46 -13.55 -0.04
N GLU A 207 -0.81 -14.66 -0.35
CA GLU A 207 -0.65 -15.09 -1.73
C GLU A 207 -1.99 -15.57 -2.29
N LEU A 208 -2.40 -14.98 -3.42
CA LEU A 208 -3.58 -15.43 -4.16
C LEU A 208 -3.13 -16.39 -5.24
N GLY A 209 -3.58 -17.65 -5.18
CA GLY A 209 -3.34 -18.62 -6.24
C GLY A 209 -4.05 -18.22 -7.55
N LEU A 210 -3.55 -18.74 -8.67
CA LEU A 210 -4.25 -18.62 -9.95
C LEU A 210 -5.57 -19.42 -9.90
N PRO A 211 -6.67 -18.90 -10.49
CA PRO A 211 -7.91 -19.67 -10.60
C PRO A 211 -7.67 -21.00 -11.32
N ALA A 212 -8.26 -22.09 -10.82
CA ALA A 212 -8.26 -23.36 -11.54
C ALA A 212 -9.05 -23.21 -12.86
N ASN A 213 -8.41 -23.58 -13.98
CA ASN A 213 -8.99 -23.66 -15.32
C ASN A 213 -9.51 -22.33 -15.91
N PHE A 214 -8.64 -21.30 -15.97
CA PHE A 214 -8.97 -20.02 -16.61
C PHE A 214 -9.49 -20.16 -18.05
N ALA A 215 -9.04 -21.19 -18.77
CA ALA A 215 -9.40 -21.46 -20.17
C ALA A 215 -10.82 -22.04 -20.38
N ASP A 216 -11.43 -22.66 -19.37
CA ASP A 216 -12.76 -23.33 -19.48
C ASP A 216 -13.91 -22.50 -18.90
N GLN A 217 -13.64 -21.29 -18.42
CA GLN A 217 -14.62 -20.45 -17.75
C GLN A 217 -15.34 -19.56 -18.77
N GLN A 218 -16.23 -20.15 -19.58
CA GLN A 218 -17.27 -19.36 -20.23
C GLN A 218 -18.15 -18.80 -19.11
N GLN A 219 -18.14 -17.49 -18.88
CA GLN A 219 -19.20 -16.87 -18.07
C GLN A 219 -20.51 -17.22 -18.79
N ALA A 220 -21.30 -18.10 -18.18
CA ALA A 220 -22.67 -18.35 -18.63
C ALA A 220 -23.34 -16.98 -18.80
N GLY A 221 -24.27 -16.85 -19.74
CA GLY A 221 -25.00 -15.60 -20.04
C GLY A 221 -25.89 -15.15 -18.88
N ILE A 222 -25.29 -14.86 -17.73
CA ILE A 222 -25.94 -14.34 -16.54
C ILE A 222 -26.48 -12.98 -16.92
N ALA A 223 -27.81 -12.89 -17.02
CA ALA A 223 -28.50 -11.65 -17.24
C ALA A 223 -28.36 -10.79 -15.98
N ILE A 224 -27.56 -9.73 -16.06
CA ILE A 224 -27.39 -8.76 -14.98
C ILE A 224 -28.19 -7.51 -15.34
N PRO A 225 -29.20 -7.12 -14.54
CA PRO A 225 -29.93 -5.89 -14.77
C PRO A 225 -28.98 -4.69 -14.80
N SER A 226 -29.18 -3.77 -15.74
CA SER A 226 -28.37 -2.54 -15.77
C SER A 226 -28.52 -1.65 -14.55
N SER A 227 -29.63 -1.79 -13.84
CA SER A 227 -29.90 -1.11 -12.58
C SER A 227 -29.19 -1.76 -11.39
N ALA A 228 -28.59 -2.95 -11.55
CA ALA A 228 -27.94 -3.66 -10.45
C ALA A 228 -26.76 -2.88 -9.87
N SER A 229 -26.55 -3.05 -8.57
CA SER A 229 -25.37 -2.54 -7.88
C SER A 229 -24.09 -3.20 -8.40
N THR A 230 -22.95 -2.52 -8.25
CA THR A 230 -21.64 -3.13 -8.56
C THR A 230 -21.39 -4.37 -7.71
N ARG A 231 -21.83 -4.36 -6.44
CA ARG A 231 -21.78 -5.52 -5.54
C ARG A 231 -22.63 -6.70 -6.04
N PHE A 232 -23.86 -6.43 -6.50
CA PHE A 232 -24.71 -7.48 -7.09
C PHE A 232 -24.06 -8.07 -8.34
N GLU A 233 -23.58 -7.20 -9.24
CA GLU A 233 -22.93 -7.62 -10.48
C GLU A 233 -21.72 -8.52 -10.21
N VAL A 234 -20.85 -8.13 -9.27
CA VAL A 234 -19.67 -8.91 -8.88
C VAL A 234 -20.10 -10.26 -8.30
N ASN A 235 -21.03 -10.29 -7.35
CA ASN A 235 -21.50 -11.55 -6.76
C ASN A 235 -22.17 -12.47 -7.78
N ALA A 236 -22.97 -11.93 -8.70
CA ALA A 236 -23.61 -12.72 -9.75
C ALA A 236 -22.55 -13.37 -10.67
N LYS A 237 -21.53 -12.59 -11.08
CA LYS A 237 -20.47 -13.08 -11.98
C LYS A 237 -19.53 -14.09 -11.33
N THR A 238 -19.23 -13.93 -10.05
CA THR A 238 -18.16 -14.70 -9.39
C THR A 238 -18.68 -15.70 -8.35
N GLY A 239 -20.00 -15.75 -8.14
CA GLY A 239 -20.65 -16.60 -7.15
C GLY A 239 -20.85 -18.05 -7.58
N ILE A 240 -20.49 -18.39 -8.82
CA ILE A 240 -20.74 -19.70 -9.43
C ILE A 240 -19.43 -20.38 -9.84
N GLY A 241 -19.46 -21.71 -9.93
CA GLY A 241 -18.36 -22.51 -10.48
C GLY A 241 -17.06 -22.40 -9.68
N SER A 242 -15.91 -22.35 -10.37
CA SER A 242 -14.60 -22.26 -9.71
C SER A 242 -14.28 -20.84 -9.22
N CYS A 243 -14.95 -19.80 -9.72
CA CYS A 243 -14.74 -18.40 -9.31
C CYS A 243 -14.91 -18.20 -7.79
N ILE A 244 -15.91 -18.83 -7.17
CA ILE A 244 -16.22 -18.62 -5.75
C ILE A 244 -15.07 -19.03 -4.82
N SER A 245 -14.20 -19.95 -5.25
CA SER A 245 -13.07 -20.42 -4.47
C SER A 245 -12.15 -19.28 -4.02
N CYS A 246 -11.76 -18.40 -4.95
CA CYS A 246 -10.97 -17.21 -4.66
C CYS A 246 -11.85 -16.04 -4.19
N HIS A 247 -12.99 -15.83 -4.87
CA HIS A 247 -13.84 -14.67 -4.66
C HIS A 247 -14.58 -14.64 -3.31
N SER A 248 -14.71 -15.77 -2.63
CA SER A 248 -15.19 -15.85 -1.25
C SER A 248 -14.33 -15.08 -0.25
N SER A 249 -13.05 -14.82 -0.56
CA SER A 249 -12.16 -13.98 0.25
C SER A 249 -11.87 -12.61 -0.39
N ILE A 250 -11.78 -12.54 -1.72
CA ILE A 250 -11.46 -11.31 -2.44
C ILE A 250 -12.63 -10.32 -2.40
N ASN A 251 -13.86 -10.77 -2.69
CA ASN A 251 -15.00 -9.85 -2.77
C ASN A 251 -15.30 -9.17 -1.43
N PRO A 252 -15.38 -9.90 -0.30
CA PRO A 252 -15.51 -9.29 1.02
C PRO A 252 -14.48 -8.19 1.30
N ALA A 253 -13.21 -8.44 0.98
CA ALA A 253 -12.13 -7.47 1.14
C ALA A 253 -12.34 -6.21 0.29
N GLY A 254 -12.84 -6.37 -0.93
CA GLY A 254 -13.19 -5.25 -1.82
C GLY A 254 -14.36 -4.40 -1.33
N TYR A 255 -15.41 -5.06 -0.82
CA TYR A 255 -16.62 -4.39 -0.33
C TYR A 255 -16.34 -3.48 0.86
N ALA A 256 -15.35 -3.80 1.70
CA ALA A 256 -14.95 -2.95 2.83
C ALA A 256 -14.49 -1.54 2.41
N LEU A 257 -14.11 -1.35 1.14
CA LEU A 257 -13.75 -0.06 0.55
C LEU A 257 -14.84 0.47 -0.39
N GLY A 258 -16.04 -0.11 -0.40
CA GLY A 258 -17.10 0.19 -1.37
C GLY A 258 -17.61 1.64 -1.32
N ASN A 259 -17.42 2.35 -0.20
CA ASN A 259 -17.82 3.75 -0.07
C ASN A 259 -16.90 4.74 -0.79
N TYR A 260 -15.85 4.32 -1.48
CA TYR A 260 -15.07 5.22 -2.33
C TYR A 260 -15.38 4.89 -3.78
N ASP A 261 -15.72 5.86 -4.61
CA ASP A 261 -15.90 5.57 -6.04
C ASP A 261 -14.56 5.50 -6.79
N SER A 262 -14.61 5.31 -8.11
CA SER A 262 -13.42 5.17 -8.94
C SER A 262 -12.62 6.47 -9.13
N LEU A 263 -13.10 7.62 -8.64
CA LEU A 263 -12.30 8.86 -8.48
C LEU A 263 -11.74 9.02 -7.06
N GLY A 264 -12.10 8.13 -6.14
CA GLY A 264 -11.74 8.20 -4.73
C GLY A 264 -12.69 9.07 -3.89
N ARG A 265 -13.83 9.51 -4.44
CA ARG A 265 -14.85 10.27 -3.68
C ARG A 265 -15.55 9.34 -2.70
N TYR A 266 -15.75 9.81 -1.46
CA TYR A 266 -16.65 9.14 -0.54
C TYR A 266 -18.11 9.23 -1.01
N ILE A 267 -18.80 8.10 -1.08
CA ILE A 267 -20.18 7.95 -1.52
C ILE A 267 -20.96 7.00 -0.62
N THR A 268 -22.23 7.33 -0.38
CA THR A 268 -23.23 6.41 0.23
C THR A 268 -24.21 5.86 -0.80
N MET A 269 -24.25 6.48 -1.99
CA MET A 269 -25.05 6.06 -3.12
C MET A 269 -24.15 5.93 -4.35
N GLU A 270 -24.15 4.76 -4.99
CA GLU A 270 -23.48 4.58 -6.28
C GLU A 270 -24.45 4.88 -7.43
N LYS A 271 -23.97 5.63 -8.41
CA LYS A 271 -24.71 5.91 -9.65
C LYS A 271 -24.29 4.91 -10.73
N ARG A 272 -25.25 4.38 -11.47
CA ARG A 272 -25.02 3.44 -12.59
C ARG A 272 -25.29 4.18 -13.90
N PHE A 273 -24.31 4.19 -14.80
CA PHE A 273 -24.41 4.86 -16.11
C PHE A 273 -24.31 3.86 -17.26
N ARG A 274 -24.97 4.18 -18.39
CA ARG A 274 -24.96 3.36 -19.60
C ARG A 274 -24.26 4.05 -20.79
N PRO A 275 -23.28 3.40 -21.44
CA PRO A 275 -22.52 4.01 -22.53
C PRO A 275 -23.28 3.98 -23.86
N ASP A 276 -24.16 3.00 -24.05
CA ASP A 276 -25.01 2.81 -25.23
C ASP A 276 -26.13 3.87 -25.37
N ASN A 277 -26.34 4.69 -24.35
CA ASN A 277 -27.33 5.77 -24.37
C ASN A 277 -26.78 7.10 -23.84
N GLY A 278 -25.58 7.50 -24.30
CA GLY A 278 -25.05 8.84 -24.05
C GLY A 278 -24.81 9.18 -22.58
N GLY A 279 -24.50 8.19 -21.73
CA GLY A 279 -24.22 8.42 -20.31
C GLY A 279 -25.46 8.61 -19.44
N THR A 280 -26.60 8.05 -19.85
CA THR A 280 -27.83 8.08 -19.06
C THR A 280 -27.65 7.39 -17.70
N LEU A 281 -28.11 8.03 -16.63
CA LEU A 281 -28.23 7.44 -15.29
C LEU A 281 -29.35 6.38 -15.30
N VAL A 282 -29.02 5.13 -14.99
CA VAL A 282 -29.99 4.01 -15.01
C VAL A 282 -30.39 3.52 -13.63
N ALA A 283 -29.59 3.82 -12.60
CA ALA A 283 -29.92 3.56 -11.22
C ALA A 283 -29.05 4.37 -10.27
N THR A 284 -29.57 4.56 -9.05
CA THR A 284 -28.83 5.06 -7.90
C THR A 284 -29.05 4.07 -6.77
N ASN A 285 -28.03 3.30 -6.42
CA ASN A 285 -28.09 2.22 -5.44
C ASN A 285 -27.40 2.62 -4.15
N ALA A 286 -27.94 2.23 -2.99
CA ALA A 286 -27.22 2.38 -1.73
C ALA A 286 -25.95 1.52 -1.75
N VAL A 287 -24.84 2.08 -1.29
CA VAL A 287 -23.59 1.33 -1.12
C VAL A 287 -23.70 0.47 0.14
N ASP A 288 -23.51 -0.83 -0.02
CA ASP A 288 -23.32 -1.77 1.08
C ASP A 288 -21.83 -2.13 1.18
N ALA A 289 -21.12 -1.50 2.12
CA ALA A 289 -19.74 -1.82 2.47
C ALA A 289 -19.61 -2.82 3.62
N THR A 290 -20.73 -3.30 4.17
CA THR A 290 -20.71 -4.23 5.30
C THR A 290 -20.26 -5.61 4.84
N THR A 291 -19.38 -6.23 5.61
CA THR A 291 -18.73 -7.48 5.23
C THR A 291 -18.07 -8.17 6.43
N ALA A 292 -17.57 -9.39 6.25
CA ALA A 292 -16.78 -10.09 7.25
C ALA A 292 -15.45 -10.55 6.65
N LEU A 293 -14.35 -10.34 7.38
CA LEU A 293 -13.02 -10.79 6.99
C LEU A 293 -12.53 -11.87 7.95
N PHE A 294 -11.98 -12.95 7.39
CA PHE A 294 -11.32 -13.99 8.17
C PHE A 294 -9.81 -13.73 8.21
N LEU A 295 -9.30 -13.27 9.35
CA LEU A 295 -7.91 -12.87 9.54
C LEU A 295 -7.32 -13.70 10.69
N ASN A 296 -6.22 -14.39 10.43
CA ASN A 296 -5.50 -15.21 11.42
C ASN A 296 -6.41 -16.12 12.28
N GLY A 297 -7.34 -16.83 11.63
CA GLY A 297 -8.21 -17.80 12.32
C GLY A 297 -9.48 -17.22 12.94
N LYS A 298 -9.70 -15.90 12.86
CA LYS A 298 -10.84 -15.22 13.47
C LYS A 298 -11.63 -14.41 12.44
N SER A 299 -12.96 -14.40 12.60
CA SER A 299 -13.87 -13.56 11.81
C SER A 299 -14.01 -12.17 12.44
N TYR A 300 -13.93 -11.12 11.63
CA TYR A 300 -14.08 -9.72 12.00
C TYR A 300 -15.19 -9.10 11.17
N GLN A 301 -16.17 -8.50 11.83
CA GLN A 301 -17.24 -7.75 11.17
C GLN A 301 -16.74 -6.36 10.80
N ILE A 302 -16.96 -5.96 9.56
CA ILE A 302 -16.52 -4.69 9.00
C ILE A 302 -17.77 -3.92 8.58
N SER A 303 -17.92 -2.70 9.10
CA SER A 303 -18.99 -1.78 8.72
C SER A 303 -18.48 -0.56 7.97
N ASP A 304 -17.20 -0.23 8.12
CA ASP A 304 -16.55 0.95 7.56
C ASP A 304 -15.01 0.78 7.54
N THR A 305 -14.30 1.82 7.09
CA THR A 305 -12.84 1.81 7.02
C THR A 305 -12.13 1.86 8.38
N LYS A 306 -12.80 2.35 9.44
CA LYS A 306 -12.25 2.35 10.80
C LYS A 306 -12.25 0.95 11.38
N THR A 307 -13.40 0.27 11.33
CA THR A 307 -13.55 -1.13 11.74
C THR A 307 -12.70 -2.08 10.90
N LEU A 308 -12.52 -1.80 9.60
CA LEU A 308 -11.54 -2.49 8.76
C LEU A 308 -10.12 -2.34 9.33
N THR A 309 -9.69 -1.10 9.58
CA THR A 309 -8.36 -0.82 10.13
C THR A 309 -8.17 -1.48 11.49
N ASP A 310 -9.18 -1.43 12.36
CA ASP A 310 -9.14 -2.11 13.67
C ASP A 310 -8.95 -3.63 13.52
N ALA A 311 -9.69 -4.27 12.62
CA ALA A 311 -9.56 -5.71 12.36
C ALA A 311 -8.17 -6.09 11.84
N LEU A 312 -7.62 -5.28 10.91
CA LEU A 312 -6.30 -5.48 10.31
C LEU A 312 -5.17 -5.38 11.35
N PHE A 313 -5.21 -4.39 12.25
CA PHE A 313 -4.20 -4.24 13.31
C PHE A 313 -4.39 -5.23 14.45
N THR A 314 -5.63 -5.48 14.88
CA THR A 314 -5.94 -6.46 15.95
C THR A 314 -5.53 -7.88 15.56
N SER A 315 -5.70 -8.25 14.28
CA SER A 315 -5.25 -9.57 13.80
C SER A 315 -3.74 -9.67 13.62
N GLY A 316 -3.02 -8.55 13.55
CA GLY A 316 -1.57 -8.48 13.37
C GLY A 316 -1.09 -8.70 11.93
N VAL A 317 -1.99 -8.90 10.97
CA VAL A 317 -1.64 -9.22 9.57
C VAL A 317 -0.87 -8.08 8.88
N VAL A 318 -1.15 -6.81 9.25
CA VAL A 318 -0.47 -5.65 8.65
C VAL A 318 1.02 -5.63 8.99
N TYR A 319 1.39 -5.96 10.23
CA TYR A 319 2.79 -6.05 10.64
C TYR A 319 3.52 -7.14 9.89
N GLN A 320 2.87 -8.30 9.70
CA GLN A 320 3.43 -9.41 8.95
C GLN A 320 3.58 -9.08 7.46
N GLY A 321 2.52 -8.52 6.84
CA GLY A 321 2.53 -8.12 5.44
C GLY A 321 3.61 -7.09 5.14
N PHE A 322 3.69 -6.02 5.94
CA PHE A 322 4.73 -5.00 5.81
C PHE A 322 6.12 -5.59 5.98
N ALA A 323 6.37 -6.35 7.05
CA ALA A 323 7.70 -6.90 7.32
C ALA A 323 8.15 -7.86 6.21
N ASN A 324 7.25 -8.71 5.70
CA ASN A 324 7.54 -9.61 4.58
C ASN A 324 7.91 -8.85 3.30
N TYR A 325 7.14 -7.84 2.94
CA TYR A 325 7.42 -7.01 1.76
C TYR A 325 8.71 -6.22 1.92
N TYR A 326 8.95 -5.63 3.10
CA TYR A 326 10.16 -4.85 3.35
C TYR A 326 11.40 -5.75 3.36
N PHE A 327 11.31 -6.95 3.93
CA PHE A 327 12.38 -7.95 3.86
C PHE A 327 12.73 -8.28 2.40
N GLN A 328 11.73 -8.64 1.59
CA GLN A 328 11.95 -8.93 0.16
C GLN A 328 12.48 -7.73 -0.61
N TYR A 329 12.03 -6.52 -0.27
CA TYR A 329 12.53 -5.28 -0.84
C TYR A 329 14.02 -5.09 -0.54
N VAL A 330 14.45 -5.31 0.70
CA VAL A 330 15.84 -5.15 1.13
C VAL A 330 16.74 -6.23 0.54
N PHE A 331 16.36 -7.50 0.67
CA PHE A 331 17.22 -8.64 0.34
C PHE A 331 17.02 -9.20 -1.08
N GLY A 332 15.99 -8.77 -1.80
CA GLY A 332 15.69 -9.26 -3.16
C GLY A 332 15.18 -10.70 -3.22
N ARG A 333 14.86 -11.31 -2.08
CA ARG A 333 14.41 -12.71 -1.95
C ARG A 333 13.45 -12.90 -0.78
N ALA A 334 12.68 -13.99 -0.81
CA ALA A 334 11.90 -14.43 0.34
C ALA A 334 12.81 -14.87 1.50
N PRO A 335 12.33 -14.86 2.76
CA PRO A 335 13.05 -15.46 3.88
C PRO A 335 13.13 -16.98 3.70
N VAL A 336 14.34 -17.55 3.72
CA VAL A 336 14.60 -18.97 3.41
C VAL A 336 15.31 -19.73 4.55
N SER A 337 15.77 -19.03 5.59
CA SER A 337 16.56 -19.63 6.68
C SER A 337 16.03 -19.27 8.08
N GLY A 338 16.53 -19.97 9.10
CA GLY A 338 16.25 -19.63 10.51
C GLY A 338 16.60 -18.18 10.88
N PRO A 339 17.81 -17.69 10.53
CA PRO A 339 18.16 -16.28 10.73
C PRO A 339 17.25 -15.28 10.00
N ASP A 340 16.80 -15.58 8.77
CA ASP A 340 15.84 -14.70 8.07
C ASP A 340 14.52 -14.61 8.84
N GLN A 341 14.01 -15.74 9.32
CA GLN A 341 12.76 -15.78 10.09
C GLN A 341 12.90 -15.02 11.40
N GLN A 342 14.04 -15.13 12.08
CA GLN A 342 14.31 -14.35 13.29
C GLN A 342 14.36 -12.84 13.00
N LEU A 343 15.05 -12.43 11.93
CA LEU A 343 15.13 -11.03 11.53
C LEU A 343 13.76 -10.46 11.15
N LEU A 344 12.93 -11.27 10.48
CA LEU A 344 11.56 -10.91 10.15
C LEU A 344 10.70 -10.70 11.42
N GLU A 345 10.83 -11.58 12.42
CA GLU A 345 10.12 -11.41 13.71
C GLU A 345 10.63 -10.18 14.49
N GLU A 346 11.93 -9.90 14.47
CA GLU A 346 12.49 -8.66 15.04
C GLU A 346 11.87 -7.43 14.36
N LEU A 347 11.81 -7.41 13.03
CA LEU A 347 11.19 -6.32 12.28
C LEU A 347 9.70 -6.17 12.62
N LYS A 348 8.94 -7.27 12.65
CA LYS A 348 7.52 -7.25 13.06
C LYS A 348 7.33 -6.67 14.45
N GLN A 349 8.17 -7.06 15.41
CA GLN A 349 8.08 -6.56 16.78
C GLN A 349 8.45 -5.07 16.87
N ASN A 350 9.48 -4.64 16.15
CA ASN A 350 9.86 -3.23 16.06
C ASN A 350 8.75 -2.37 15.45
N LEU A 351 8.07 -2.85 14.39
CA LEU A 351 6.95 -2.11 13.77
C LEU A 351 5.76 -1.89 14.72
N LYS A 352 5.57 -2.76 15.72
CA LYS A 352 4.50 -2.63 16.73
C LYS A 352 4.81 -1.57 17.80
N THR A 353 6.09 -1.38 18.12
CA THR A 353 6.50 -0.60 19.30
C THR A 353 7.26 0.68 18.97
N LYS A 354 7.75 0.80 17.73
CA LYS A 354 8.58 1.92 17.28
C LYS A 354 7.94 2.68 16.13
N THR A 355 8.45 3.87 15.85
CA THR A 355 8.17 4.53 14.58
C THR A 355 8.71 3.70 13.41
N ILE A 356 8.16 3.88 12.22
CA ILE A 356 8.63 3.17 11.01
C ILE A 356 10.13 3.41 10.82
N ARG A 357 10.58 4.66 10.98
CA ARG A 357 11.99 5.05 10.86
C ARG A 357 12.89 4.35 11.87
N GLU A 358 12.47 4.28 13.13
CA GLU A 358 13.21 3.57 14.17
C GLU A 358 13.20 2.04 13.96
N ALA A 359 12.15 1.48 13.37
CA ALA A 359 12.10 0.07 13.00
C ALA A 359 13.10 -0.24 11.87
N LEU A 360 13.23 0.66 10.88
CA LEU A 360 14.26 0.55 9.84
C LEU A 360 15.68 0.66 10.40
N GLN A 361 15.89 1.61 11.30
CA GLN A 361 17.17 1.73 11.99
C GLN A 361 17.50 0.47 12.78
N ALA A 362 16.53 -0.07 13.54
CA ALA A 362 16.70 -1.28 14.31
C ALA A 362 16.98 -2.52 13.43
N LEU A 363 16.45 -2.55 12.20
CA LEU A 363 16.79 -3.60 11.23
C LEU A 363 18.28 -3.56 10.89
N GLY A 364 18.84 -2.39 10.56
CA GLY A 364 20.26 -2.24 10.25
C GLY A 364 21.18 -2.49 11.46
N GLU A 365 20.70 -2.22 12.67
CA GLU A 365 21.41 -2.48 13.92
C GLU A 365 21.34 -3.96 14.36
N SER A 366 20.48 -4.78 13.75
CA SER A 366 20.33 -6.19 14.12
C SER A 366 21.63 -6.96 13.86
N ALA A 367 22.01 -7.81 14.82
CA ALA A 367 23.15 -8.71 14.65
C ALA A 367 22.96 -9.62 13.43
N LEU A 368 21.72 -10.03 13.13
CA LEU A 368 21.39 -10.89 11.99
C LEU A 368 21.58 -10.18 10.64
N PHE A 369 21.40 -8.85 10.61
CA PHE A 369 21.63 -8.05 9.41
C PHE A 369 23.12 -8.04 9.01
N SER A 370 24.01 -8.18 9.99
CA SER A 370 25.47 -8.25 9.78
C SER A 370 26.01 -9.64 9.38
N LEU A 371 25.13 -10.61 9.11
CA LEU A 371 25.49 -11.97 8.71
C LEU A 371 25.20 -12.22 7.23
N ALA A 372 26.21 -12.70 6.50
CA ALA A 372 26.06 -13.23 5.14
C ALA A 372 25.57 -14.68 5.21
N GLN A 373 24.45 -14.97 4.56
CA GLN A 373 23.98 -16.34 4.39
C GLN A 373 24.53 -16.92 3.09
N THR A 374 24.64 -18.26 3.02
CA THR A 374 25.06 -18.95 1.79
C THR A 374 24.12 -18.71 0.61
N ALA A 375 22.86 -18.31 0.86
CA ALA A 375 21.90 -17.92 -0.18
C ALA A 375 22.02 -16.44 -0.61
N ASP A 376 22.88 -15.66 0.05
CA ASP A 376 23.23 -14.28 -0.34
C ASP A 376 24.49 -14.24 -1.25
N LEU A 377 25.14 -15.39 -1.46
CA LEU A 377 26.28 -15.63 -2.35
C LEU A 377 25.79 -16.32 -3.62
#